data_AF-A0A6V7U8J4-F1
#
_entry.id   AF-A0A6V7U8J4-F1
#
_cell.length_a   1.000
_cell.length_b   1.000
_cell.length_c   1.000
_cell.angle_alpha   90.00
_cell.angle_beta   90.00
_cell.angle_gamma   90.00
#
_symmetry.space_group_name_H-M   'P 1'
#
loop_
_entity.id
_entity.type
_entity.pdbx_description
1 polymer ?
#
loop_
_entity_poly.entity_id
_entity_poly.type
_entity_poly.pdbx_seq_one_letter_code
_entity_poly.pdbx_strand_id
1 'polypeptide(L)'
;MIDSPCLSDMDLFKDSRLKTDAQQWNPYDDMGGTCAAIRGDDWVVFGSDTRMLMWKSILARDCEKIHVLDNNILLGTCGFYGDVLQLKKLLQLRQNQYKFNYQHQMTTEMFASMLSRILYSRRFFPFYTGCIAGGIDTKGKGALYSYDPVGHWRLAQTFCTGAGGTIVQSFFDITFQQETIDEGKRKL
;
A
#
# COMPACT_ATOMS: atom_id res chain seq x y z
N MET A 1 38.07 -18.17 -5.73
CA MET A 1 39.42 -17.99 -6.30
C MET A 1 39.28 -16.91 -7.35
N ILE A 2 40.12 -15.89 -7.23
CA ILE A 2 40.05 -14.55 -7.82
C ILE A 2 40.14 -14.65 -9.36
N ASP A 3 39.35 -13.85 -10.08
CA ASP A 3 39.82 -13.01 -11.20
C ASP A 3 38.63 -12.43 -11.98
N SER A 4 38.47 -11.12 -11.84
CA SER A 4 37.80 -10.27 -12.82
C SER A 4 38.81 -9.91 -13.91
N PRO A 5 38.56 -10.18 -15.20
CA PRO A 5 39.29 -9.52 -16.27
C PRO A 5 38.49 -8.33 -16.81
N CYS A 6 39.23 -7.25 -17.04
CA CYS A 6 38.77 -6.00 -17.62
C CYS A 6 37.98 -6.20 -18.92
N LEU A 7 36.86 -5.49 -19.02
CA LEU A 7 36.13 -5.24 -20.25
C LEU A 7 37.05 -4.51 -21.24
N SER A 8 37.38 -5.14 -22.36
CA SER A 8 37.74 -4.42 -23.58
C SER A 8 36.47 -4.20 -24.40
N ASP A 9 36.11 -2.93 -24.54
CA ASP A 9 34.98 -2.39 -25.28
C ASP A 9 34.96 -2.83 -26.75
N MET A 10 34.37 -3.98 -27.09
CA MET A 10 33.93 -4.27 -28.47
C MET A 10 33.04 -5.51 -28.69
N ASP A 11 32.34 -6.04 -27.68
CA ASP A 11 31.42 -7.19 -27.86
C ASP A 11 29.95 -6.88 -27.51
N LEU A 12 29.56 -5.59 -27.53
CA LEU A 12 28.25 -5.13 -27.07
C LEU A 12 27.07 -5.35 -28.05
N PHE A 13 27.28 -6.01 -29.19
CA PHE A 13 26.26 -6.15 -30.25
C PHE A 13 26.05 -7.58 -30.78
N LYS A 14 26.61 -8.62 -30.14
CA LYS A 14 26.53 -10.01 -30.65
C LYS A 14 25.63 -10.97 -29.90
N ASP A 15 24.96 -10.54 -28.83
CA ASP A 15 24.00 -11.39 -28.12
C ASP A 15 22.55 -10.91 -28.29
N SER A 16 22.15 -10.71 -29.55
CA SER A 16 20.74 -10.60 -29.96
C SER A 16 20.11 -11.98 -30.18
N ARG A 17 20.61 -13.02 -29.51
CA ARG A 17 19.87 -14.28 -29.35
C ARG A 17 18.97 -14.09 -28.13
N LEU A 18 17.85 -13.42 -28.36
CA LEU A 18 16.70 -13.51 -27.45
C LEU A 18 16.39 -15.00 -27.31
N LYS A 19 16.89 -15.62 -26.24
CA LYS A 19 16.25 -16.80 -25.67
C LYS A 19 14.83 -16.33 -25.39
N THR A 20 13.90 -16.70 -26.25
CA THR A 20 12.51 -16.84 -25.85
C THR A 20 12.49 -17.97 -24.82
N ASP A 21 12.94 -17.67 -23.61
CA ASP A 21 12.53 -18.43 -22.44
C ASP A 21 11.01 -18.37 -22.50
N ALA A 22 10.37 -19.51 -22.74
CA ALA A 22 8.92 -19.60 -22.68
C ALA A 22 8.52 -19.04 -21.32
N GLN A 23 7.90 -17.84 -21.31
CA GLN A 23 7.55 -17.16 -20.06
C GLN A 23 6.63 -18.11 -19.28
N GLN A 24 7.17 -18.69 -18.20
CA GLN A 24 6.37 -19.47 -17.29
C GLN A 24 5.31 -18.53 -16.70
N TRP A 25 4.05 -18.94 -16.79
CA TRP A 25 2.93 -18.11 -16.38
C TRP A 25 3.07 -17.70 -14.91
N ASN A 26 3.04 -16.38 -14.66
CA ASN A 26 3.05 -15.81 -13.32
C ASN A 26 1.62 -15.37 -12.96
N PRO A 27 1.06 -15.82 -11.81
CA PRO A 27 -0.27 -15.39 -11.37
C PRO A 27 -0.36 -13.91 -10.99
N TYR A 28 0.76 -13.23 -10.73
CA TYR A 28 0.78 -11.83 -10.28
C TYR A 28 1.35 -10.90 -11.34
N ASP A 29 0.76 -9.71 -11.42
CA ASP A 29 1.30 -8.57 -12.15
C ASP A 29 1.43 -7.36 -11.22
N ASP A 30 2.55 -6.64 -11.30
CA ASP A 30 2.68 -5.36 -10.61
C ASP A 30 2.12 -4.25 -11.50
N MET A 31 0.97 -3.70 -11.09
CA MET A 31 0.30 -2.60 -11.79
C MET A 31 0.76 -1.22 -11.27
N GLY A 32 1.71 -1.22 -10.33
CA GLY A 32 2.31 -0.05 -9.72
C GLY A 32 1.33 0.74 -8.85
N GLY A 33 1.38 2.06 -9.01
CA GLY A 33 0.67 3.00 -8.17
C GLY A 33 1.46 3.43 -6.94
N THR A 34 1.02 4.52 -6.32
CA THR A 34 1.54 5.10 -5.10
C THR A 34 0.37 5.63 -4.30
N CYS A 35 0.28 5.24 -3.04
CA CYS A 35 -0.70 5.73 -2.09
C CYS A 35 0.03 6.16 -0.83
N ALA A 36 -0.32 7.33 -0.32
CA ALA A 36 0.26 7.94 0.85
C ALA A 36 -0.88 8.39 1.77
N ALA A 37 -0.61 8.38 3.07
CA ALA A 37 -1.57 8.84 4.06
C ALA A 37 -0.87 9.52 5.24
N ILE A 38 -1.56 10.50 5.80
CA ILE A 38 -1.12 11.30 6.93
C ILE A 38 -2.24 11.36 7.96
N ARG A 39 -1.87 11.19 9.23
CA ARG A 39 -2.75 11.19 10.39
C ARG A 39 -2.48 12.44 11.23
N GLY A 40 -3.49 13.30 11.36
CA GLY A 40 -3.53 14.37 12.37
C GLY A 40 -4.21 13.92 13.65
N ASP A 41 -4.48 14.86 14.55
CA ASP A 41 -5.18 14.57 15.80
C ASP A 41 -6.62 14.12 15.55
N ASP A 42 -7.39 14.89 14.78
CA ASP A 42 -8.82 14.63 14.54
C ASP A 42 -9.15 14.31 13.07
N TRP A 43 -8.14 14.07 12.24
CA TRP A 43 -8.31 13.86 10.80
C TRP A 43 -7.31 12.86 10.24
N VAL A 44 -7.67 12.26 9.10
CA VAL A 44 -6.76 11.43 8.30
C VAL A 44 -6.96 11.80 6.84
N VAL A 45 -5.85 12.04 6.13
CA VAL A 45 -5.85 12.38 4.71
C VAL A 45 -5.16 11.27 3.94
N PHE A 46 -5.79 10.85 2.85
CA PHE A 46 -5.25 9.89 1.88
C PHE A 46 -5.00 10.61 0.54
N GLY A 47 -3.89 10.28 -0.11
CA GLY A 47 -3.57 10.72 -1.46
C GLY A 47 -3.03 9.56 -2.27
N SER A 48 -3.47 9.43 -3.52
CA SER A 48 -2.97 8.41 -4.43
C SER A 48 -2.88 8.93 -5.85
N ASP A 49 -2.06 8.27 -6.67
CA ASP A 49 -2.06 8.46 -8.11
C ASP A 49 -3.16 7.63 -8.79
N THR A 50 -3.62 8.08 -9.97
CA THR A 50 -4.69 7.41 -10.72
C THR A 50 -4.19 6.52 -11.86
N ARG A 51 -2.88 6.55 -12.14
CA ARG A 51 -2.29 5.79 -13.25
C ARG A 51 -2.18 4.30 -12.93
N MET A 52 -2.58 3.45 -13.88
CA MET A 52 -2.41 2.01 -13.84
C MET A 52 -1.57 1.55 -15.03
N LEU A 53 -0.59 0.69 -14.79
CA LEU A 53 0.38 0.23 -15.77
C LEU A 53 0.26 -1.28 -15.94
N MET A 54 0.49 -1.80 -17.14
CA MET A 54 0.66 -3.23 -17.38
C MET A 54 1.76 -3.42 -18.42
N TRP A 55 2.82 -4.15 -18.05
CA TRP A 55 3.87 -4.61 -18.99
C TRP A 55 4.43 -3.46 -19.86
N LYS A 56 4.84 -2.36 -19.22
CA LYS A 56 5.35 -1.11 -19.83
C LYS A 56 4.33 -0.24 -20.59
N SER A 57 3.07 -0.64 -20.67
CA SER A 57 1.99 0.18 -21.24
C SER A 57 1.12 0.80 -20.14
N ILE A 58 0.54 1.98 -20.40
CA ILE A 58 -0.46 2.59 -19.52
C ILE A 58 -1.81 1.97 -19.86
N LEU A 59 -2.36 1.19 -18.93
CA LEU A 59 -3.65 0.54 -19.09
C LEU A 59 -4.80 1.53 -18.85
N ALA A 60 -4.68 2.35 -17.81
CA ALA A 60 -5.65 3.39 -17.49
C ALA A 60 -4.96 4.60 -16.85
N ARG A 61 -5.52 5.79 -17.08
CA ARG A 61 -5.09 7.04 -16.42
C ARG A 61 -5.95 7.41 -15.22
N ASP A 62 -7.17 6.90 -15.16
CA ASP A 62 -8.20 7.24 -14.17
C ASP A 62 -8.64 5.99 -13.41
N CYS A 63 -7.73 5.42 -12.62
CA CYS A 63 -7.98 4.26 -11.77
C CYS A 63 -7.92 4.65 -10.29
N GLU A 64 -9.02 4.46 -9.58
CA GLU A 64 -9.09 4.73 -8.15
C GLU A 64 -8.35 3.66 -7.34
N LYS A 65 -7.47 4.11 -6.43
CA LYS A 65 -6.71 3.26 -5.48
C LYS A 65 -7.13 3.42 -4.03
N ILE A 66 -7.84 4.51 -3.75
CA ILE A 66 -8.45 4.78 -2.46
C ILE A 66 -9.89 4.31 -2.53
N HIS A 67 -10.29 3.52 -1.56
CA HIS A 67 -11.61 2.92 -1.49
C HIS A 67 -12.27 3.29 -0.18
N VAL A 68 -13.43 3.92 -0.28
CA VAL A 68 -14.30 4.15 0.87
C VAL A 68 -14.99 2.83 1.21
N LEU A 69 -14.73 2.30 2.41
CA LEU A 69 -15.35 1.06 2.87
C LEU A 69 -16.57 1.37 3.74
N ASP A 70 -16.41 2.33 4.65
CA ASP A 70 -17.46 2.80 5.55
C ASP A 70 -17.38 4.32 5.71
N ASN A 71 -18.36 4.93 6.39
CA ASN A 71 -18.41 6.39 6.59
C ASN A 71 -17.12 6.96 7.21
N ASN A 72 -16.45 6.16 8.05
CA ASN A 72 -15.27 6.60 8.81
C ASN A 72 -13.99 5.88 8.40
N ILE A 73 -14.03 4.92 7.46
CA ILE A 73 -12.90 4.04 7.15
C ILE A 73 -12.57 4.07 5.66
N LEU A 74 -11.33 4.46 5.38
CA LEU A 74 -10.71 4.50 4.06
C LEU A 74 -9.65 3.40 3.95
N LEU A 75 -9.56 2.82 2.75
CA LEU A 75 -8.55 1.85 2.38
C LEU A 75 -7.77 2.36 1.17
N GLY A 76 -6.48 2.64 1.35
CA GLY A 76 -5.52 2.85 0.27
C GLY A 76 -4.86 1.53 -0.12
N THR A 77 -4.77 1.25 -1.42
CA THR A 77 -4.19 0.00 -1.94
C THR A 77 -3.23 0.28 -3.09
N CYS A 78 -2.18 -0.52 -3.22
CA CYS A 78 -1.21 -0.47 -4.32
C CYS A 78 -0.70 -1.89 -4.63
N GLY A 79 -0.28 -2.14 -5.87
CA GLY A 79 0.21 -3.46 -6.31
C GLY A 79 -0.69 -4.09 -7.37
N PHE A 80 -0.97 -5.39 -7.25
CA PHE A 80 -1.77 -6.12 -8.22
C PHE A 80 -3.25 -5.75 -8.11
N TYR A 81 -3.78 -5.07 -9.13
CA TYR A 81 -5.14 -4.55 -9.10
C TYR A 81 -6.22 -5.64 -9.00
N GLY A 82 -5.97 -6.83 -9.55
CA GLY A 82 -6.90 -7.97 -9.43
C GLY A 82 -7.13 -8.40 -7.97
N ASP A 83 -6.05 -8.49 -7.20
CA ASP A 83 -6.10 -8.80 -5.78
C ASP A 83 -6.75 -7.67 -4.97
N VAL A 84 -6.48 -6.41 -5.34
CA VAL A 84 -7.12 -5.24 -4.72
C VAL A 84 -8.64 -5.31 -4.84
N LEU A 85 -9.17 -5.62 -6.03
CA LEU A 85 -10.61 -5.76 -6.24
C LEU A 85 -11.21 -6.91 -5.42
N GLN A 86 -10.52 -8.06 -5.35
CA GLN A 86 -10.95 -9.19 -4.54
C GLN A 86 -10.96 -8.83 -3.05
N LEU A 87 -9.87 -8.21 -2.57
CA LEU A 87 -9.71 -7.82 -1.17
C LEU A 87 -10.78 -6.80 -0.77
N LYS A 88 -11.02 -5.77 -1.59
CA LYS A 88 -12.10 -4.78 -1.39
C LYS A 88 -13.45 -5.47 -1.19
N LYS A 89 -13.82 -6.37 -2.11
CA LYS A 89 -15.11 -7.08 -2.05
C LYS A 89 -15.22 -7.95 -0.79
N LEU A 90 -14.13 -8.62 -0.40
CA LEU A 90 -14.08 -9.45 0.80
C LEU A 90 -14.22 -8.60 2.06
N LEU A 91 -13.55 -7.45 2.13
CA LEU A 91 -13.63 -6.52 3.27
C LEU A 91 -15.05 -5.94 3.42
N GLN A 92 -15.68 -5.53 2.32
CA GLN A 92 -17.06 -5.07 2.33
C GLN A 92 -18.02 -6.15 2.82
N LEU A 93 -17.84 -7.40 2.37
CA LEU A 93 -18.65 -8.53 2.84
C LEU A 93 -18.48 -8.75 4.34
N ARG A 94 -17.25 -8.71 4.87
CA ARG A 94 -16.99 -8.90 6.30
C ARG A 94 -17.52 -7.76 7.15
N GLN A 95 -17.41 -6.52 6.68
CA GLN A 95 -18.03 -5.38 7.35
C GLN A 95 -19.56 -5.52 7.38
N ASN A 96 -20.19 -5.88 6.27
CA ASN A 96 -21.64 -6.08 6.22
C ASN A 96 -22.10 -7.22 7.14
N GLN A 97 -21.34 -8.32 7.18
CA GLN A 97 -21.59 -9.42 8.10
C GLN A 97 -21.49 -8.97 9.57
N TYR A 98 -20.49 -8.16 9.90
CA TYR A 98 -20.34 -7.59 11.24
C TYR A 98 -21.52 -6.69 11.60
N LYS A 99 -21.89 -5.76 10.71
CA LYS A 99 -23.05 -4.86 10.90
C LYS A 99 -24.35 -5.64 11.10
N PHE A 100 -24.55 -6.72 10.34
CA PHE A 100 -25.74 -7.56 10.48
C PHE A 100 -25.79 -8.28 11.83
N ASN A 101 -24.66 -8.84 12.29
CA ASN A 101 -24.61 -9.62 13.52
C ASN A 101 -24.71 -8.75 14.79
N TYR A 102 -24.05 -7.60 14.80
CA TYR A 102 -23.90 -6.77 16.00
C TYR A 102 -24.73 -5.48 15.97
N GLN A 103 -25.35 -5.16 14.84
CA GLN A 103 -26.10 -3.90 14.61
C GLN A 103 -25.28 -2.64 14.93
N HIS A 104 -23.94 -2.75 14.85
CA HIS A 104 -23.01 -1.69 15.17
C HIS A 104 -22.01 -1.49 14.03
N GLN A 105 -21.55 -0.25 13.87
CA GLN A 105 -20.50 0.07 12.90
C GLN A 105 -19.15 -0.43 13.42
N MET A 106 -18.28 -0.87 12.51
CA MET A 106 -16.96 -1.38 12.92
C MET A 106 -16.04 -0.23 13.28
N THR A 107 -15.35 -0.31 14.42
CA THR A 107 -14.31 0.67 14.78
C THR A 107 -13.05 0.47 13.93
N THR A 108 -12.25 1.52 13.77
CA THR A 108 -11.03 1.48 12.95
C THR A 108 -10.02 0.45 13.50
N GLU A 109 -9.91 0.30 14.82
CA GLU A 109 -9.07 -0.73 15.47
C GLU A 109 -9.54 -2.16 15.17
N MET A 110 -10.85 -2.40 15.21
CA MET A 110 -11.43 -3.71 14.89
C MET A 110 -11.24 -4.04 13.41
N PHE A 111 -11.45 -3.04 12.54
CA PHE A 111 -11.17 -3.18 11.12
C PHE A 111 -9.71 -3.51 10.87
N ALA A 112 -8.80 -2.87 11.59
CA ALA A 112 -7.38 -3.08 11.43
C ALA A 112 -6.96 -4.52 11.75
N SER A 113 -7.49 -5.05 12.85
CA SER A 113 -7.27 -6.44 13.27
C SER A 113 -7.92 -7.45 12.31
N MET A 114 -9.10 -7.13 11.77
CA MET A 114 -9.78 -7.96 10.80
C MET A 114 -9.00 -8.06 9.48
N LEU A 115 -8.53 -6.92 8.95
CA LEU A 115 -7.74 -6.85 7.73
C LEU A 115 -6.45 -7.67 7.85
N SER A 116 -5.75 -7.57 8.99
CA SER A 116 -4.57 -8.37 9.30
C SER A 116 -4.82 -9.88 9.19
N ARG A 117 -5.92 -10.37 9.78
CA ARG A 117 -6.30 -11.79 9.74
C ARG A 117 -6.66 -12.26 8.34
N ILE A 118 -7.32 -11.41 7.55
CA ILE A 118 -7.68 -11.71 6.16
C ILE A 118 -6.42 -11.88 5.31
N LEU A 119 -5.48 -10.95 5.40
CA LEU A 119 -4.21 -11.03 4.67
C LEU A 119 -3.42 -12.27 5.11
N TYR A 120 -3.35 -12.53 6.41
CA TYR A 120 -2.63 -13.68 6.95
C TYR A 120 -3.27 -15.03 6.58
N SER A 121 -4.59 -15.10 6.41
CA SER A 121 -5.30 -16.33 6.03
C SER A 121 -4.81 -16.91 4.69
N ARG A 122 -4.23 -16.06 3.84
CA ARG A 122 -3.71 -16.38 2.51
C ARG A 122 -2.18 -16.48 2.50
N ARG A 123 -1.52 -16.84 3.62
CA ARG A 123 -0.04 -16.85 3.74
C ARG A 123 0.72 -17.61 2.64
N PHE A 124 0.17 -18.73 2.14
CA PHE A 124 0.80 -19.56 1.09
C PHE A 124 0.49 -19.09 -0.33
N PHE A 125 -0.47 -18.16 -0.48
CA PHE A 125 -0.83 -17.52 -1.74
C PHE A 125 -1.36 -16.09 -1.43
N PRO A 126 -0.44 -15.17 -1.02
CA PRO A 126 -0.81 -13.90 -0.42
C PRO A 126 -1.44 -12.96 -1.44
N PHE A 127 -2.22 -11.99 -0.96
CA PHE A 127 -2.64 -10.90 -1.83
C PHE A 127 -1.42 -10.02 -2.13
N TYR A 128 -1.10 -9.82 -3.40
CA TYR A 128 0.01 -8.96 -3.81
C TYR A 128 -0.42 -7.49 -3.78
N THR A 129 -0.58 -6.95 -2.57
CA THR A 129 -1.03 -5.58 -2.36
C THR A 129 -0.45 -4.98 -1.09
N GLY A 130 0.12 -3.78 -1.22
CA GLY A 130 0.40 -2.91 -0.08
C GLY A 130 -0.89 -2.18 0.32
N CYS A 131 -1.26 -2.27 1.59
CA CYS A 131 -2.50 -1.69 2.08
C CYS A 131 -2.24 -0.66 3.17
N ILE A 132 -3.04 0.40 3.16
CA ILE A 132 -3.10 1.43 4.19
C ILE A 132 -4.56 1.54 4.60
N ALA A 133 -4.87 1.28 5.86
CA ALA A 133 -6.21 1.49 6.40
C ALA A 133 -6.18 2.69 7.34
N GLY A 134 -7.16 3.56 7.26
CA GLY A 134 -7.22 4.72 8.13
C GLY A 134 -8.62 5.24 8.30
N GLY A 135 -8.83 5.93 9.40
CA GLY A 135 -10.14 6.41 9.78
C GLY A 135 -10.12 7.17 11.08
N ILE A 136 -11.30 7.59 11.52
CA ILE A 136 -11.48 8.28 12.80
C ILE A 136 -11.96 7.24 13.82
N ASP A 137 -11.22 7.11 14.93
CA ASP A 137 -11.60 6.23 16.03
C ASP A 137 -12.76 6.82 16.85
N THR A 138 -13.38 5.98 17.69
CA THR A 138 -14.45 6.37 18.62
C THR A 138 -14.08 7.53 19.54
N LYS A 139 -12.78 7.71 19.82
CA LYS A 139 -12.25 8.83 20.62
C LYS A 139 -12.10 10.14 19.84
N GLY A 140 -12.52 10.16 18.57
CA GLY A 140 -12.33 11.29 17.65
C GLY A 140 -10.93 11.38 17.06
N LYS A 141 -10.00 10.51 17.49
CA LYS A 141 -8.62 10.57 17.02
C LYS A 141 -8.46 9.91 15.64
N GLY A 142 -7.70 10.55 14.76
CA GLY A 142 -7.25 9.93 13.52
C GLY A 142 -6.42 8.68 13.83
N ALA A 143 -6.67 7.58 13.13
CA ALA A 143 -5.94 6.33 13.25
C ALA A 143 -5.49 5.87 11.86
N LEU A 144 -4.21 5.53 11.71
CA LEU A 144 -3.62 5.12 10.44
C LEU A 144 -2.79 3.85 10.64
N TYR A 145 -3.11 2.82 9.87
CA TYR A 145 -2.55 1.48 9.94
C TYR A 145 -1.90 1.12 8.62
N SER A 146 -0.60 0.84 8.65
CA SER A 146 0.16 0.31 7.52
C SER A 146 0.18 -1.21 7.53
N TYR A 147 0.04 -1.85 6.37
CA TYR A 147 0.06 -3.31 6.25
C TYR A 147 1.15 -3.81 5.32
N ASP A 148 1.72 -4.94 5.71
CA ASP A 148 2.50 -5.81 4.84
C ASP A 148 1.56 -6.79 4.10
N PRO A 149 1.90 -7.33 2.90
CA PRO A 149 1.08 -8.30 2.18
C PRO A 149 0.74 -9.57 2.98
N VAL A 150 1.52 -9.87 4.02
CA VAL A 150 1.29 -11.01 4.93
C VAL A 150 0.36 -10.67 6.09
N GLY A 151 0.00 -9.40 6.28
CA GLY A 151 -0.97 -8.96 7.29
C GLY A 151 -0.37 -8.49 8.61
N HIS A 152 0.94 -8.30 8.70
CA HIS A 152 1.52 -7.53 9.81
C HIS A 152 1.05 -6.07 9.69
N TRP A 153 0.65 -5.47 10.81
CA TRP A 153 0.17 -4.09 10.84
C TRP A 153 0.85 -3.27 11.93
N ARG A 154 0.99 -1.97 11.65
CA ARG A 154 1.56 -0.99 12.58
C ARG A 154 0.75 0.29 12.54
N LEU A 155 0.56 0.91 13.72
CA LEU A 155 0.04 2.26 13.82
C LEU A 155 1.15 3.26 13.43
N ALA A 156 0.88 4.12 12.45
CA ALA A 156 1.83 5.10 11.95
C ALA A 156 1.21 6.51 11.94
N GLN A 157 2.05 7.55 11.99
CA GLN A 157 1.60 8.94 11.75
C GLN A 157 1.51 9.24 10.25
N THR A 158 2.51 8.78 9.50
CA THR A 158 2.54 8.81 8.04
C THR A 158 2.94 7.46 7.51
N PHE A 159 2.44 7.13 6.32
CA PHE A 159 2.88 5.95 5.63
C PHE A 159 2.64 6.06 4.13
N CYS A 160 3.58 5.54 3.35
CA CYS A 160 3.48 5.44 1.90
C CYS A 160 3.65 4.01 1.43
N THR A 161 2.91 3.64 0.39
CA THR A 161 3.00 2.33 -0.27
C THR A 161 2.99 2.49 -1.78
N GLY A 162 3.45 1.46 -2.49
CA GLY A 162 3.56 1.45 -3.95
C GLY A 162 4.93 1.85 -4.48
N ALA A 163 5.05 1.94 -5.81
CA ALA A 163 6.32 2.11 -6.52
C ALA A 163 7.07 3.40 -6.17
N GLY A 164 6.34 4.51 -5.98
CA GLY A 164 6.90 5.80 -5.55
C GLY A 164 6.94 5.97 -4.03
N GLY A 165 6.57 4.95 -3.27
CA GLY A 165 6.38 5.05 -1.82
C GLY A 165 7.66 5.44 -1.07
N THR A 166 8.82 4.98 -1.51
CA THR A 166 10.12 5.30 -0.88
C THR A 166 10.46 6.78 -0.96
N ILE A 167 10.21 7.41 -2.12
CA ILE A 167 10.46 8.84 -2.35
C ILE A 167 9.54 9.68 -1.46
N VAL A 168 8.24 9.36 -1.44
CA VAL A 168 7.25 10.10 -0.64
C VAL A 168 7.50 9.89 0.85
N GLN A 169 7.90 8.69 1.27
CA GLN A 169 8.21 8.42 2.67
C GLN A 169 9.40 9.26 3.15
N SER A 170 10.47 9.37 2.36
CA SER A 170 11.62 10.22 2.71
C SER A 170 11.22 11.70 2.86
N PHE A 171 10.29 12.18 2.02
CA PHE A 171 9.77 13.54 2.13
C PHE A 171 8.98 13.75 3.43
N PHE A 172 8.15 12.78 3.82
CA PHE A 172 7.43 12.84 5.09
C PHE A 172 8.38 12.79 6.29
N ASP A 173 9.35 11.90 6.29
CA ASP A 173 10.28 11.76 7.42
C ASP A 173 11.02 13.07 7.70
N ILE A 174 11.45 13.78 6.65
CA ILE A 174 12.10 15.10 6.77
C ILE A 174 11.12 16.14 7.35
N THR A 175 9.90 16.20 6.82
CA THR A 175 8.91 17.22 7.21
C THR A 175 8.49 17.06 8.67
N PHE A 176 8.19 15.84 9.10
CA PHE A 176 7.79 15.55 10.49
C PHE A 176 8.94 15.76 11.48
N GLN A 177 10.18 15.50 11.06
CA GLN A 177 11.34 15.80 11.90
C GLN A 177 11.52 17.31 12.11
N GLN A 178 11.28 18.13 11.08
CA GLN A 178 11.33 19.59 11.20
C GLN A 178 10.25 20.14 12.13
N GLU A 179 9.00 19.67 12.00
CA GLU A 179 7.91 20.07 12.89
C GLU A 179 8.24 19.79 14.36
N THR A 180 8.82 18.62 14.64
CA THR A 180 9.24 18.23 15.99
C THR A 180 10.32 19.17 16.55
N ILE A 181 11.27 19.61 15.71
CA ILE A 181 12.34 20.54 16.11
C ILE A 181 11.77 21.94 16.38
N ASP A 182 10.85 22.41 15.54
CA ASP A 182 10.24 23.73 15.67
C ASP A 182 9.29 23.82 16.88
N GLU A 183 8.55 22.76 17.18
CA GLU A 183 7.81 22.65 18.45
C GLU A 183 8.75 22.66 19.67
N GLY A 184 9.89 21.99 19.57
CA GLY A 184 10.91 21.99 20.63
C GLY A 184 11.51 23.38 20.89
N LYS A 185 11.75 24.15 19.82
CA LYS A 185 12.24 25.54 19.92
C LYS A 185 11.21 26.53 20.46
N ARG A 186 9.91 26.33 20.16
CA ARG A 186 8.82 27.19 20.66
C ARG A 186 8.55 27.04 22.16
N LYS A 187 9.04 25.96 22.79
CA LYS A 187 8.88 25.68 24.23
C LYS A 187 10.05 26.16 25.09
N LEU A 188 11.08 26.78 24.49
CA LEU A 188 12.22 27.41 25.14
C LEU A 188 12.07 28.94 25.10
#